data_AF-A8IAA3-F1
#
_entry.id   AF-A8IAA3-F1
#
_cell.length_a   1.000
_cell.length_b   1.000
_cell.length_c   1.000
_cell.angle_alpha   90.00
_cell.angle_beta   90.00
_cell.angle_gamma   90.00
#
_symmetry.space_group_name_H-M   'P 1'
#
loop_
_entity.id
_entity.type
_entity.pdbx_description
1 polymer ?
#
loop_
_entity_poly.entity_id
_entity_poly.type
_entity_poly.pdbx_seq_one_letter_code
_entity_poly.pdbx_strand_id
1 'polypeptide(L)'
;MSCKADAKYNFGRASEHDEIVYGAARPGAASQRCFNPDDKVTVPEVEEWAAFMSGHGIARVISLLSESEVGTYVQPPTDTLATLFKRAVLVDAKAPGAVDTLVSELKGAVDTGEKVVVHCWGGGGRTGVALAAWLVRHHGLTPAAAAEQVESYAKAQGASRRADVSQLQGFLGASA
;
A
#
# COMPACT_ATOMS: atom_id res chain seq x y z
N MET A 1 -8.26 0.02 -21.34
CA MET A 1 -9.04 0.15 -20.09
C MET A 1 -8.28 1.09 -19.19
N SER A 2 -8.83 2.28 -18.93
CA SER A 2 -8.16 3.34 -18.19
C SER A 2 -8.21 3.04 -16.69
N CYS A 3 -7.13 2.50 -16.13
CA CYS A 3 -6.91 2.38 -14.68
C CYS A 3 -6.57 3.75 -14.05
N LYS A 4 -7.32 4.81 -14.39
CA LYS A 4 -7.07 6.13 -13.80
C LYS A 4 -7.83 6.20 -12.47
N ALA A 5 -7.10 5.96 -11.39
CA ALA A 5 -7.49 6.57 -10.12
C ALA A 5 -7.40 8.10 -10.32
N ASP A 6 -8.43 8.82 -9.91
CA ASP A 6 -8.48 10.28 -9.99
C ASP A 6 -7.62 10.91 -8.88
N ALA A 7 -7.40 10.17 -7.78
CA ALA A 7 -6.53 10.57 -6.69
C ALA A 7 -5.04 10.47 -7.08
N LYS A 8 -4.25 11.51 -6.76
CA LYS A 8 -2.78 11.50 -6.96
C LYS A 8 -2.17 10.30 -6.23
N TYR A 9 -1.36 9.52 -6.94
CA TYR A 9 -0.78 8.25 -6.49
C TYR A 9 -1.79 7.23 -5.96
N ASN A 10 -3.05 7.28 -6.36
CA ASN A 10 -4.08 6.36 -5.82
C ASN A 10 -4.13 6.38 -4.27
N PHE A 11 -3.80 7.54 -3.70
CA PHE A 11 -3.72 7.76 -2.26
C PHE A 11 -5.10 7.86 -1.64
N GLY A 12 -5.33 7.14 -0.55
CA GLY A 12 -6.60 7.18 0.16
C GLY A 12 -6.60 6.29 1.39
N ARG A 13 -7.46 6.65 2.37
CA ARG A 13 -7.66 5.90 3.60
C ARG A 13 -8.17 4.49 3.32
N ALA A 14 -7.82 3.56 4.20
CA ALA A 14 -8.22 2.16 4.08
C ALA A 14 -9.73 1.94 4.27
N SER A 15 -10.32 2.60 5.26
CA SER A 15 -11.74 2.47 5.61
C SER A 15 -12.19 3.66 6.48
N GLU A 16 -13.47 3.69 6.82
CA GLU A 16 -14.00 4.61 7.83
C GLU A 16 -13.57 4.25 9.26
N HIS A 17 -13.17 2.99 9.50
CA HIS A 17 -12.78 2.50 10.83
C HIS A 17 -11.40 2.98 11.28
N ASP A 18 -10.55 3.44 10.35
CA ASP A 18 -9.19 3.90 10.65
C ASP A 18 -8.87 5.26 10.04
N GLU A 19 -8.35 6.17 10.86
CA GLU A 19 -7.78 7.46 10.42
C GLU A 19 -6.27 7.38 10.19
N ILE A 20 -5.66 6.26 10.58
CA ILE A 20 -4.21 6.04 10.61
C ILE A 20 -3.70 5.28 9.37
N VAL A 21 -4.52 4.39 8.78
CA VAL A 21 -4.07 3.48 7.72
C VAL A 21 -4.51 3.97 6.34
N TYR A 22 -3.54 4.10 5.44
CA TYR A 22 -3.72 4.57 4.06
C TYR A 22 -3.16 3.55 3.08
N GLY A 23 -3.64 3.59 1.85
CA GLY A 23 -2.99 2.93 0.73
C GLY A 23 -2.56 3.91 -0.35
N ALA A 24 -1.62 3.52 -1.19
CA ALA A 24 -1.18 4.26 -2.36
C ALA A 24 -0.55 3.36 -3.44
N ALA A 25 -0.31 3.94 -4.61
CA ALA A 25 0.61 3.43 -5.62
C ALA A 25 2.07 3.75 -5.24
N ARG A 26 3.01 3.04 -5.87
CA ARG A 26 4.44 3.17 -5.59
C ARG A 26 5.02 4.56 -5.89
N PRO A 27 6.18 4.90 -5.33
CA PRO A 27 6.98 6.03 -5.81
C PRO A 27 7.30 5.89 -7.31
N GLY A 28 7.15 6.99 -8.07
CA GLY A 28 7.23 6.98 -9.54
C GLY A 28 5.93 6.58 -10.26
N ALA A 29 4.80 6.42 -9.56
CA ALA A 29 3.54 6.08 -10.22
C ALA A 29 2.89 7.25 -11.00
N ALA A 30 3.17 8.51 -10.64
CA ALA A 30 2.61 9.68 -11.33
C ALA A 30 3.15 9.84 -12.76
N SER A 31 4.37 9.39 -13.00
CA SER A 31 5.05 9.44 -14.29
C SER A 31 4.79 8.21 -15.16
N GLN A 32 3.82 7.33 -14.81
CA GLN A 32 3.58 6.04 -15.48
C GLN A 32 3.44 6.17 -17.00
N ARG A 33 4.58 5.98 -17.68
CA ARG A 33 4.65 5.46 -19.04
C ARG A 33 4.25 3.99 -18.96
N CYS A 34 3.52 3.51 -19.96
CA CYS A 34 3.24 2.09 -20.14
C CYS A 34 4.51 1.28 -19.86
N PHE A 35 4.39 0.18 -19.09
CA PHE A 35 5.50 -0.65 -18.60
C PHE A 35 6.66 -0.70 -19.60
N ASN A 36 7.70 0.09 -19.34
CA ASN A 36 8.94 0.07 -20.07
C ASN A 36 10.04 -0.34 -19.08
N PRO A 37 10.58 -1.56 -19.19
CA PRO A 37 11.60 -2.05 -18.26
C PRO A 37 12.89 -1.21 -18.28
N ASP A 38 13.10 -0.39 -19.31
CA ASP A 38 14.26 0.51 -19.42
C ASP A 38 14.04 1.87 -18.71
N ASP A 39 12.78 2.26 -18.45
CA ASP A 39 12.45 3.50 -17.74
C ASP A 39 12.47 3.25 -16.22
N LYS A 40 13.67 3.27 -15.65
CA LYS A 40 13.86 3.14 -14.20
C LYS A 40 13.36 4.37 -13.45
N VAL A 41 12.72 4.15 -12.30
CA VAL A 41 12.30 5.24 -11.42
C VAL A 41 13.53 5.85 -10.74
N THR A 42 13.64 7.17 -10.85
CA THR A 42 14.77 7.96 -10.38
C THR A 42 14.59 8.36 -8.90
N VAL A 43 15.69 8.77 -8.25
CA VAL A 43 15.63 9.27 -6.86
C VAL A 43 14.71 10.48 -6.71
N PRO A 44 14.73 11.50 -7.60
CA PRO A 44 13.81 12.63 -7.50
C PRO A 44 12.33 12.24 -7.57
N GLU A 45 11.98 11.20 -8.33
CA GLU A 45 10.59 10.69 -8.37
C GLU A 45 10.19 9.97 -7.07
N VAL A 46 11.16 9.33 -6.40
CA VAL A 46 10.94 8.78 -5.06
C VAL A 46 10.75 9.91 -4.04
N GLU A 47 11.59 10.95 -4.11
CA GLU A 47 11.51 12.14 -3.25
C GLU A 47 10.20 12.92 -3.46
N GLU A 48 9.73 13.08 -4.69
CA GLU A 48 8.44 13.74 -4.98
C GLU A 48 7.28 12.99 -4.33
N TRP A 49 7.26 11.66 -4.48
CA TRP A 49 6.25 10.82 -3.84
C TRP A 49 6.35 10.92 -2.31
N ALA A 50 7.57 10.89 -1.76
CA ALA A 50 7.78 10.98 -0.33
C ALA A 50 7.29 12.32 0.21
N ALA A 51 7.62 13.43 -0.46
CA ALA A 51 7.15 14.76 -0.11
C ALA A 51 5.62 14.87 -0.11
N PHE A 52 4.95 14.25 -1.09
CA PHE A 52 3.49 14.17 -1.10
C PHE A 52 2.95 13.41 0.13
N MET A 53 3.50 12.23 0.44
CA MET A 53 3.04 11.45 1.59
C MET A 53 3.30 12.17 2.92
N SER A 54 4.48 12.75 3.10
CA SER A 54 4.82 13.57 4.27
C SER A 54 3.89 14.79 4.39
N GLY A 55 3.50 15.42 3.27
CA GLY A 55 2.52 16.51 3.25
C GLY A 55 1.13 16.10 3.77
N HIS A 56 0.77 14.81 3.66
CA HIS A 56 -0.45 14.25 4.26
C HIS A 56 -0.25 13.75 5.71
N GLY A 57 0.93 13.95 6.27
CA GLY A 57 1.30 13.54 7.63
C GLY A 57 1.63 12.05 7.76
N ILE A 58 1.90 11.35 6.65
CA ILE A 58 2.37 9.97 6.70
C ILE A 58 3.75 9.94 7.38
N ALA A 59 3.85 9.10 8.42
CA ALA A 59 5.07 8.90 9.19
C ALA A 59 5.72 7.54 8.92
N ARG A 60 4.93 6.55 8.45
CA ARG A 60 5.40 5.19 8.17
C ARG A 60 5.03 4.72 6.77
N VAL A 61 5.89 3.91 6.16
CA VAL A 61 5.69 3.34 4.82
C VAL A 61 5.87 1.83 4.87
N ILE A 62 4.93 1.09 4.27
CA ILE A 62 5.00 -0.35 4.04
C ILE A 62 4.94 -0.60 2.53
N SER A 63 6.04 -1.08 1.97
CA SER A 63 6.14 -1.46 0.56
C SER A 63 5.82 -2.94 0.38
N LEU A 64 4.89 -3.26 -0.51
CA LEU A 64 4.48 -4.62 -0.89
C LEU A 64 5.18 -5.13 -2.15
N LEU A 65 6.26 -4.47 -2.56
CA LEU A 65 7.02 -4.81 -3.76
C LEU A 65 7.88 -6.05 -3.53
N SER A 66 8.06 -6.85 -4.58
CA SER A 66 9.09 -7.90 -4.59
C SER A 66 10.47 -7.33 -4.92
N GLU A 67 11.54 -8.07 -4.67
CA GLU A 67 12.91 -7.65 -5.01
C GLU A 67 13.07 -7.29 -6.50
N SER A 68 12.41 -8.06 -7.39
CA SER A 68 12.40 -7.77 -8.82
C SER A 68 11.73 -6.43 -9.16
N GLU A 69 10.67 -6.05 -8.45
CA GLU A 69 10.00 -4.75 -8.64
C GLU A 69 10.84 -3.61 -8.06
N VAL A 70 11.58 -3.85 -6.97
CA VAL A 70 12.59 -2.92 -6.45
C VAL A 70 13.72 -2.70 -7.47
N GLY A 71 14.05 -3.71 -8.29
CA GLY A 71 15.01 -3.59 -9.40
C GLY A 71 14.61 -2.59 -10.51
N THR A 72 13.36 -2.12 -10.52
CA THR A 72 12.86 -1.10 -11.47
C THR A 72 13.20 0.33 -11.06
N TYR A 73 13.90 0.51 -9.94
CA TYR A 73 14.42 1.79 -9.49
C TYR A 73 15.90 1.90 -9.87
N VAL A 74 16.38 3.12 -10.11
CA VAL A 74 17.82 3.38 -10.34
C VAL A 74 18.64 2.91 -9.15
N GLN A 75 18.11 3.12 -7.95
CA GLN A 75 18.61 2.59 -6.68
C GLN A 75 17.43 2.14 -5.81
N PRO A 76 17.61 1.18 -4.89
CA PRO A 76 16.55 0.76 -4.00
C PRO A 76 15.90 1.96 -3.28
N PRO A 77 14.56 2.10 -3.34
CA PRO A 77 13.88 3.23 -2.71
C PRO A 77 13.90 3.13 -1.18
N THR A 78 14.28 1.97 -0.63
CA THR A 78 14.36 1.73 0.82
C THR A 78 15.23 2.75 1.54
N ASP A 79 16.37 3.12 0.96
CA ASP A 79 17.32 4.03 1.62
C ASP A 79 16.75 5.45 1.68
N THR A 80 16.22 5.95 0.56
CA THR A 80 15.56 7.25 0.49
C THR A 80 14.31 7.31 1.39
N LEU A 81 13.52 6.24 1.43
CA LEU A 81 12.33 6.21 2.29
C LEU A 81 12.72 6.11 3.78
N ALA A 82 13.78 5.38 4.13
CA ALA A 82 14.25 5.26 5.50
C ALA A 82 14.83 6.57 6.07
N THR A 83 15.33 7.48 5.22
CA THR A 83 15.79 8.80 5.66
C THR A 83 14.65 9.81 5.80
N LEU A 84 13.57 9.66 5.02
CA LEU A 84 12.46 10.62 4.99
C LEU A 84 11.29 10.27 5.91
N PHE A 85 11.12 9.00 6.25
CA PHE A 85 10.05 8.51 7.12
C PHE A 85 10.62 7.96 8.42
N LYS A 86 9.82 7.99 9.49
CA LYS A 86 10.22 7.41 10.78
C LYS A 86 10.45 5.91 10.68
N ARG A 87 9.72 5.25 9.77
CA ARG A 87 9.83 3.82 9.49
C ARG A 87 9.43 3.54 8.05
N ALA A 88 10.28 2.84 7.33
CA ALA A 88 9.98 2.32 6.00
C ALA A 88 10.39 0.85 5.94
N VAL A 89 9.46 -0.03 5.60
CA VAL A 89 9.68 -1.48 5.56
C VAL A 89 9.27 -2.07 4.22
N LEU A 90 10.02 -3.07 3.77
CA LEU A 90 9.68 -3.88 2.61
C LEU A 90 9.10 -5.21 3.10
N VAL A 91 7.86 -5.49 2.70
CA VAL A 91 7.14 -6.73 3.00
C VAL A 91 6.74 -7.34 1.67
N ASP A 92 7.53 -8.27 1.14
CA ASP A 92 7.14 -8.97 -0.09
C ASP A 92 5.81 -9.70 0.15
N ALA A 93 4.75 -9.24 -0.53
CA ALA A 93 3.40 -9.76 -0.35
C ALA A 93 3.26 -11.25 -0.66
N LYS A 94 4.24 -11.87 -1.34
CA LYS A 94 4.26 -13.30 -1.66
C LYS A 94 5.10 -14.12 -0.68
N ALA A 95 5.85 -13.48 0.22
CA ALA A 95 6.66 -14.19 1.19
C ALA A 95 5.78 -14.89 2.25
N PRO A 96 6.17 -16.08 2.74
CA PRO A 96 5.52 -16.70 3.89
C PRO A 96 5.51 -15.75 5.10
N GLY A 97 4.38 -15.63 5.79
CA GLY A 97 4.25 -14.74 6.96
C GLY A 97 4.16 -13.24 6.62
N ALA A 98 4.03 -12.88 5.34
CA ALA A 98 3.88 -11.49 4.92
C ALA A 98 2.66 -10.80 5.55
N VAL A 99 1.54 -11.53 5.71
CA VAL A 99 0.33 -11.00 6.37
C VAL A 99 0.57 -10.65 7.83
N ASP A 100 1.27 -11.52 8.58
CA ASP A 100 1.54 -11.30 10.00
C ASP A 100 2.50 -10.13 10.20
N THR A 101 3.52 -10.05 9.34
CA THR A 101 4.46 -8.92 9.31
C THR A 101 3.73 -7.62 9.01
N LEU A 102 2.92 -7.58 7.94
CA LEU A 102 2.11 -6.43 7.57
C LEU A 102 1.20 -5.97 8.72
N VAL A 103 0.45 -6.90 9.31
CA VAL A 103 -0.50 -6.59 10.38
C VAL A 103 0.22 -6.10 11.63
N SER A 104 1.37 -6.69 11.98
CA SER A 104 2.21 -6.21 13.08
C SER A 104 2.70 -4.79 12.88
N GLU A 105 3.17 -4.46 11.67
CA GLU A 105 3.64 -3.12 11.32
C GLU A 105 2.52 -2.07 11.35
N LEU A 106 1.34 -2.42 10.83
CA LEU A 106 0.15 -1.57 10.87
C LEU A 106 -0.34 -1.37 12.31
N LYS A 107 -0.37 -2.43 13.12
CA LYS A 107 -0.74 -2.35 14.52
C LYS A 107 0.19 -1.41 15.28
N GLY A 108 1.50 -1.54 15.08
CA GLY A 108 2.47 -0.63 15.70
C GLY A 108 2.28 0.83 15.29
N ALA A 109 1.76 1.09 14.08
CA ALA A 109 1.45 2.44 13.63
C ALA A 109 0.22 3.00 14.34
N VAL A 110 -0.84 2.19 14.45
CA VAL A 110 -2.07 2.54 15.18
C VAL A 110 -1.79 2.76 16.67
N ASP A 111 -1.04 1.88 17.31
CA ASP A 111 -0.68 1.98 18.73
C ASP A 111 0.10 3.26 19.07
N THR A 112 0.83 3.81 18.09
CA THR A 112 1.63 5.04 18.25
C THR A 112 0.97 6.30 17.67
N GLY A 113 -0.23 6.15 17.07
CA GLY A 113 -0.92 7.26 16.39
C GLY A 113 -0.20 7.78 15.15
N GLU A 114 0.68 6.98 14.55
CA GLU A 114 1.50 7.37 13.41
C GLU A 114 0.85 6.93 12.10
N LYS A 115 0.45 7.89 11.26
CA LYS A 115 -0.16 7.56 9.96
C LYS A 115 0.79 6.73 9.11
N VAL A 116 0.26 5.64 8.55
CA VAL A 116 0.99 4.66 7.76
C VAL A 116 0.38 4.51 6.38
N VAL A 117 1.22 4.44 5.35
CA VAL A 117 0.80 4.13 3.99
C VAL A 117 1.31 2.75 3.55
N VAL A 118 0.41 1.94 2.99
CA VAL A 118 0.73 0.68 2.34
C VAL A 118 0.70 0.86 0.84
N HIS A 119 1.77 0.51 0.13
CA HIS A 119 1.77 0.60 -1.33
C HIS A 119 2.22 -0.69 -2.00
N CYS A 120 1.70 -0.92 -3.20
CA CYS A 120 2.21 -1.92 -4.14
C CYS A 120 2.56 -1.21 -5.44
N TRP A 121 2.60 -1.91 -6.57
CA TRP A 121 2.87 -1.28 -7.85
C TRP A 121 1.85 -0.18 -8.22
N GLY A 122 0.59 -0.55 -8.45
CA GLY A 122 -0.48 0.38 -8.84
C GLY A 122 -1.35 0.87 -7.67
N GLY A 123 -1.09 0.39 -6.45
CA GLY A 123 -1.92 0.71 -5.28
C GLY A 123 -3.34 0.16 -5.31
N GLY A 124 -3.63 -0.78 -6.22
CA GLY A 124 -4.98 -1.34 -6.42
C GLY A 124 -5.15 -2.73 -5.81
N GLY A 125 -4.52 -3.75 -6.44
CA GLY A 125 -4.72 -5.16 -6.09
C GLY A 125 -4.12 -5.58 -4.75
N ARG A 126 -2.79 -5.79 -4.69
CA ARG A 126 -2.10 -6.17 -3.43
C ARG A 126 -2.37 -5.20 -2.28
N THR A 127 -2.43 -3.90 -2.55
CA THR A 127 -2.78 -2.91 -1.53
C THR A 127 -4.21 -3.09 -1.04
N GLY A 128 -5.18 -3.36 -1.93
CA GLY A 128 -6.56 -3.66 -1.53
C GLY A 128 -6.64 -4.89 -0.61
N VAL A 129 -6.01 -6.00 -1.02
CA VAL A 129 -5.94 -7.24 -0.22
C VAL A 129 -5.27 -7.01 1.13
N ALA A 130 -4.14 -6.31 1.16
CA ALA A 130 -3.40 -5.99 2.38
C ALA A 130 -4.23 -5.17 3.37
N LEU A 131 -4.92 -4.14 2.89
CA LEU A 131 -5.77 -3.30 3.72
C LEU A 131 -7.02 -4.05 4.20
N ALA A 132 -7.61 -4.90 3.36
CA ALA A 132 -8.73 -5.74 3.79
C ALA A 132 -8.27 -6.75 4.86
N ALA A 133 -7.07 -7.33 4.73
CA ALA A 133 -6.51 -8.22 5.75
C ALA A 133 -6.32 -7.51 7.10
N TRP A 134 -5.92 -6.24 7.08
CA TRP A 134 -5.88 -5.40 8.27
C TRP A 134 -7.26 -5.23 8.91
N LEU A 135 -8.31 -4.92 8.14
CA LEU A 135 -9.67 -4.80 8.68
C LEU A 135 -10.18 -6.11 9.29
N VAL A 136 -9.87 -7.25 8.67
CA VAL A 136 -10.21 -8.56 9.23
C VAL A 136 -9.50 -8.78 10.57
N ARG A 137 -8.18 -8.54 10.62
CA ARG A 137 -7.36 -8.86 11.80
C ARG A 137 -7.53 -7.87 12.95
N HIS A 138 -7.74 -6.59 12.67
CA HIS A 138 -7.82 -5.55 13.69
C HIS A 138 -9.25 -5.22 14.09
N HIS A 139 -10.17 -5.16 13.13
CA HIS A 139 -11.57 -4.76 13.37
C HIS A 139 -12.54 -5.94 13.38
N GLY A 140 -12.07 -7.18 13.12
CA GLY A 140 -12.89 -8.38 13.21
C GLY A 140 -13.92 -8.54 12.08
N LEU A 141 -13.75 -7.84 10.96
CA LEU A 141 -14.63 -7.96 9.81
C LEU A 141 -14.50 -9.33 9.14
N THR A 142 -15.55 -9.77 8.46
CA THR A 142 -15.44 -10.92 7.54
C THR A 142 -14.62 -10.52 6.31
N PRO A 143 -13.94 -11.47 5.62
CA PRO A 143 -13.19 -11.16 4.41
C PRO A 143 -14.01 -10.43 3.33
N ALA A 144 -15.28 -10.81 3.15
CA ALA A 144 -16.17 -10.16 2.18
C ALA A 144 -16.49 -8.71 2.58
N ALA A 145 -16.85 -8.47 3.85
CA ALA A 145 -17.14 -7.13 4.34
C ALA A 145 -15.91 -6.22 4.29
N ALA A 146 -14.74 -6.74 4.66
CA ALA A 146 -13.48 -6.01 4.60
C ALA A 146 -13.11 -5.62 3.15
N ALA A 147 -13.29 -6.53 2.20
CA ALA A 147 -13.06 -6.27 0.78
C ALA A 147 -14.00 -5.17 0.25
N GLU A 148 -15.30 -5.32 0.48
CA GLU A 148 -16.31 -4.34 0.06
C GLU A 148 -16.03 -2.95 0.64
N GLN A 149 -15.65 -2.87 1.92
CA GLN A 149 -15.38 -1.60 2.57
C GLN A 149 -14.15 -0.91 1.99
N VAL A 150 -13.04 -1.62 1.78
CA VAL A 150 -11.84 -1.04 1.17
C VAL A 150 -12.12 -0.53 -0.24
N GLU A 151 -12.90 -1.27 -1.04
CA GLU A 151 -13.23 -0.87 -2.40
C GLU A 151 -14.16 0.34 -2.45
N SER A 152 -15.24 0.32 -1.67
CA SER A 152 -16.22 1.41 -1.63
C SER A 152 -15.61 2.71 -1.08
N TYR A 153 -14.82 2.61 -0.01
CA TYR A 153 -14.19 3.78 0.61
C TYR A 153 -13.08 4.38 -0.26
N ALA A 154 -12.32 3.54 -0.97
CA ALA A 154 -11.37 4.03 -1.97
C ALA A 154 -12.09 4.77 -3.10
N LYS A 155 -13.18 4.20 -3.64
CA LYS A 155 -13.97 4.82 -4.71
C LYS A 155 -14.51 6.18 -4.30
N ALA A 156 -15.00 6.33 -3.08
CA ALA A 156 -15.48 7.60 -2.54
C ALA A 156 -14.39 8.69 -2.47
N GLN A 157 -13.12 8.30 -2.39
CA GLN A 157 -11.96 9.19 -2.36
C GLN A 157 -11.30 9.38 -3.76
N GLY A 158 -11.90 8.86 -4.83
CA GLY A 158 -11.30 8.87 -6.17
C GLY A 158 -10.11 7.92 -6.34
N ALA A 159 -9.87 7.05 -5.35
CA ALA A 159 -8.91 5.96 -5.41
C ALA A 159 -9.56 4.69 -5.98
N SER A 160 -8.75 3.79 -6.51
CA SER A 160 -9.18 2.48 -6.99
C SER A 160 -8.46 1.38 -6.20
N ARG A 161 -9.25 0.53 -5.55
CA ARG A 161 -8.77 -0.67 -4.85
C ARG A 161 -9.51 -1.88 -5.39
N ARG A 162 -8.83 -3.04 -5.34
CA ARG A 162 -9.44 -4.33 -5.61
C ARG A 162 -8.98 -5.32 -4.56
N ALA A 163 -9.91 -5.81 -3.76
CA ALA A 163 -9.68 -6.79 -2.72
C ALA A 163 -10.40 -8.09 -3.11
N ASP A 164 -9.76 -8.90 -3.94
CA ASP A 164 -10.32 -10.21 -4.30
C ASP A 164 -10.42 -11.09 -3.05
N VAL A 165 -11.64 -11.55 -2.74
CA VAL A 165 -11.93 -12.27 -1.49
C VAL A 165 -11.15 -13.58 -1.41
N SER A 166 -10.99 -14.28 -2.54
CA SER A 166 -10.20 -15.53 -2.59
C SER A 166 -8.72 -15.26 -2.32
N GLN A 167 -8.16 -14.20 -2.92
CA GLN A 167 -6.79 -13.77 -2.62
C GLN A 167 -6.62 -13.34 -1.17
N LEU A 168 -7.62 -12.66 -0.59
CA LEU A 168 -7.62 -12.25 0.81
C LEU A 168 -7.64 -13.45 1.75
N GLN A 169 -8.50 -14.44 1.50
CA GLN A 169 -8.56 -15.67 2.30
C GLN A 169 -7.23 -16.42 2.25
N GLY A 170 -6.66 -16.58 1.05
CA GLY A 170 -5.34 -17.18 0.86
C GLY A 170 -4.24 -16.39 1.58
N PHE A 171 -4.26 -15.06 1.51
CA PHE A 171 -3.30 -14.20 2.18
C PHE A 171 -3.42 -14.25 3.72
N LEU A 172 -4.64 -14.39 4.26
CA LEU A 172 -4.88 -14.56 5.69
C LEU A 172 -4.47 -15.93 6.23
N GLY A 173 -4.17 -16.90 5.36
CA GLY A 173 -3.94 -18.30 5.75
C GLY A 173 -5.20 -19.02 6.18
N ALA A 174 -6.39 -18.47 5.87
CA ALA A 174 -7.66 -19.15 6.10
C ALA A 174 -7.91 -20.11 4.95
N SER A 175 -7.66 -21.40 5.18
CA SER A 175 -8.21 -22.47 4.34
C SER A 175 -9.74 -22.34 4.33
N ALA A 176 -10.32 -22.40 3.13
CA ALA A 176 -11.77 -22.50 2.91
C ALA A 176 -12.39 -23.70 3.65
#